data_AF-A0A9D8SER5-F1
#
_entry.id   AF-A0A9D8SER5-F1
#
_cell.length_a   1.000
_cell.length_b   1.000
_cell.length_c   1.000
_cell.angle_alpha   90.00
_cell.angle_beta   90.00
_cell.angle_gamma   90.00
#
_symmetry.space_group_name_H-M   'P 1'
#
loop_
_entity.id
_entity.type
_entity.pdbx_description
1 polymer ?
#
loop_
_entity_poly.entity_id
_entity_poly.type
_entity_poly.pdbx_seq_one_letter_code
_entity_poly.pdbx_strand_id
1 'polypeptide(L)'
;VSDFYALVLKTDKEAQHMQGFLRFKSLSNGILAAEYSPDNDITHFLTSYFSRRNSENKFIIRDTIREVYGLYNGSEWTVVPGTPQLASVFEDLVYSEKELVFRDLWQQYYDTVSIASRRNERQRTQFMPRRYWKYLTEIVI
;
A
#
# COMPACT_ATOMS: atom_id res chain seq x y z
N VAL A 1 24.98 17.12 -11.27
CA VAL A 1 25.19 15.69 -10.92
C VAL A 1 24.69 15.35 -9.52
N SER A 2 25.00 16.17 -8.50
CA SER A 2 24.49 16.01 -7.13
C SER A 2 22.96 15.90 -7.05
N ASP A 3 22.23 16.77 -7.75
CA ASP A 3 20.77 16.85 -7.59
C ASP A 3 20.02 15.66 -8.21
N PHE A 4 20.50 15.16 -9.36
CA PHE A 4 19.92 13.96 -9.98
C PHE A 4 20.10 12.73 -9.09
N TYR A 5 21.29 12.56 -8.51
CA TYR A 5 21.56 11.44 -7.59
C TYR A 5 20.68 11.53 -6.34
N ALA A 6 20.49 12.73 -5.79
CA ALA A 6 19.60 12.94 -4.66
C ALA A 6 18.13 12.58 -4.98
N LEU A 7 17.65 12.88 -6.20
CA LEU A 7 16.32 12.49 -6.67
C LEU A 7 16.18 10.96 -6.77
N VAL A 8 17.18 10.28 -7.34
CA VAL A 8 17.19 8.81 -7.44
C VAL A 8 17.10 8.17 -6.06
N LEU A 9 17.93 8.62 -5.11
CA LEU A 9 17.91 8.10 -3.74
C LEU A 9 16.57 8.33 -3.04
N LYS A 10 15.95 9.49 -3.25
CA LYS A 10 14.65 9.81 -2.66
C LYS A 10 13.55 8.87 -3.18
N THR A 11 13.50 8.67 -4.50
CA THR A 11 12.52 7.79 -5.16
C THR A 11 12.71 6.33 -4.75
N ASP A 12 13.96 5.84 -4.75
CA ASP A 12 14.26 4.46 -4.38
C ASP A 12 13.94 4.17 -2.91
N LYS A 13 14.31 5.10 -2.01
CA LYS A 13 13.95 4.99 -0.58
C LYS A 13 12.44 4.94 -0.37
N GLU A 14 11.68 5.75 -1.10
CA GLU A 14 10.22 5.72 -1.01
C GLU A 14 9.65 4.39 -1.53
N ALA A 15 10.16 3.90 -2.66
CA ALA A 15 9.76 2.61 -3.21
C ALA A 15 10.04 1.48 -2.22
N GLN A 16 11.22 1.45 -1.59
CA GLN A 16 11.58 0.46 -0.57
C GLN A 16 10.68 0.54 0.67
N HIS A 17 10.33 1.75 1.14
CA HIS A 17 9.36 1.89 2.22
C HIS A 17 7.99 1.32 1.81
N MET A 18 7.51 1.62 0.60
CA MET A 18 6.22 1.13 0.11
C MET A 18 6.21 -0.37 -0.17
N GLN A 19 7.34 -1.00 -0.45
CA GLN A 19 7.43 -2.47 -0.48
C GLN A 19 7.07 -3.12 0.87
N GLY A 20 7.29 -2.41 1.98
CA GLY A 20 6.95 -2.88 3.33
C GLY A 20 5.62 -2.37 3.87
N PHE A 21 5.22 -1.14 3.53
CA PHE A 21 4.02 -0.50 4.10
C PHE A 21 2.77 -0.59 3.22
N LEU A 22 2.89 -0.93 1.94
CA LEU A 22 1.72 -1.05 1.08
C LEU A 22 0.82 -2.20 1.58
N ARG A 23 -0.41 -1.87 1.98
CA ARG A 23 -1.38 -2.83 2.51
C ARG A 23 -2.36 -3.25 1.41
N PHE A 24 -2.29 -4.51 1.02
CA PHE A 24 -3.30 -5.15 0.19
C PHE A 24 -4.52 -5.53 1.03
N LYS A 25 -5.73 -5.28 0.55
CA LYS A 25 -7.00 -5.66 1.17
C LYS A 25 -7.67 -6.70 0.27
N SER A 26 -8.06 -7.85 0.79
CA SER A 26 -8.75 -8.87 -0.01
C SER A 26 -10.21 -8.50 -0.25
N LEU A 27 -10.59 -8.45 -1.53
CA LEU A 27 -11.96 -8.23 -1.97
C LEU A 27 -12.73 -9.55 -2.10
N SER A 28 -14.05 -9.48 -2.05
CA SER A 28 -14.96 -10.64 -2.17
C SER A 28 -14.81 -11.38 -3.50
N ASN A 29 -14.37 -10.69 -4.55
CA ASN A 29 -14.10 -11.27 -5.88
C ASN A 29 -12.70 -11.93 -6.00
N GLY A 30 -11.93 -12.00 -4.91
CA GLY A 30 -10.61 -12.63 -4.88
C GLY A 30 -9.46 -11.75 -5.38
N ILE A 31 -9.71 -10.49 -5.75
CA ILE A 31 -8.67 -9.52 -6.10
C ILE A 31 -8.16 -8.84 -4.82
N LEU A 32 -6.85 -8.57 -4.78
CA LEU A 32 -6.24 -7.75 -3.74
C LEU A 32 -6.20 -6.28 -4.17
N ALA A 33 -6.72 -5.38 -3.36
CA ALA A 33 -6.70 -3.94 -3.64
C ALA A 33 -5.80 -3.21 -2.64
N ALA A 34 -4.94 -2.31 -3.11
CA ALA A 34 -4.11 -1.46 -2.28
C ALA A 34 -4.23 0.00 -2.72
N GLU A 35 -4.23 0.91 -1.76
CA GLU A 35 -4.22 2.35 -2.00
C GLU A 35 -3.05 2.98 -1.25
N TYR A 36 -2.44 4.00 -1.85
CA TYR A 36 -1.36 4.76 -1.23
C TYR A 36 -1.26 6.17 -1.80
N SER A 37 -0.59 7.07 -1.07
CA SER A 37 -0.32 8.45 -1.49
C SER A 37 1.20 8.70 -1.49
N PRO A 38 1.90 8.40 -2.60
CA PRO A 38 3.34 8.59 -2.69
C PRO A 38 3.72 10.03 -3.07
N ASP A 39 4.91 10.47 -2.65
CA ASP A 39 5.49 11.74 -3.12
C ASP A 39 5.96 11.63 -4.57
N ASN A 40 6.58 10.50 -4.92
CA ASN A 40 7.16 10.25 -6.23
C ASN A 40 6.31 9.26 -7.03
N ASP A 41 6.46 9.26 -8.36
CA ASP A 41 5.78 8.28 -9.22
C ASP A 41 6.51 6.93 -9.13
N ILE A 42 6.04 6.07 -8.23
CA ILE A 42 6.68 4.78 -7.92
C ILE A 42 5.77 3.57 -8.20
N THR A 43 4.58 3.79 -8.74
CA THR A 43 3.58 2.72 -8.97
C THR A 43 4.15 1.60 -9.85
N HIS A 44 4.93 1.97 -10.86
CA HIS A 44 5.61 1.02 -11.73
C HIS A 44 6.58 0.11 -10.98
N PHE A 45 7.42 0.67 -10.09
CA PHE A 45 8.35 -0.12 -9.29
C PHE A 45 7.64 -1.06 -8.34
N LEU A 46 6.56 -0.60 -7.70
CA LEU A 46 5.76 -1.41 -6.78
C LEU A 46 5.04 -2.53 -7.50
N THR A 47 4.40 -2.25 -8.64
CA THR A 47 3.64 -3.25 -9.40
C THR A 47 4.57 -4.34 -9.93
N SER A 48 5.74 -3.95 -10.45
CA SER A 48 6.79 -4.87 -10.87
C SER A 48 7.34 -5.71 -9.70
N TYR A 49 7.53 -5.11 -8.52
CA TYR A 49 7.99 -5.83 -7.34
C TYR A 49 6.96 -6.87 -6.85
N PHE A 50 5.71 -6.46 -6.69
CA PHE A 50 4.65 -7.32 -6.16
C PHE A 50 4.20 -8.39 -7.15
N SER A 51 4.29 -8.17 -8.47
CA SER A 51 3.99 -9.22 -9.46
C SER A 51 4.95 -10.41 -9.33
N ARG A 52 6.21 -10.17 -8.95
CA ARG A 52 7.19 -11.23 -8.68
C ARG A 52 7.04 -11.86 -7.31
N ARG A 53 6.71 -11.08 -6.28
CA ARG A 53 6.68 -11.53 -4.87
C ARG A 53 5.34 -12.11 -4.44
N ASN A 54 4.27 -11.74 -5.12
CA ASN A 54 2.90 -12.14 -4.83
C ASN A 54 2.22 -12.65 -6.12
N SER A 55 2.93 -13.50 -6.86
CA SER A 55 2.56 -13.91 -8.22
C SER A 55 1.25 -14.72 -8.29
N GLU A 56 0.85 -15.33 -7.17
CA GLU A 56 -0.36 -16.16 -7.07
C GLU A 56 -1.65 -15.33 -6.95
N ASN A 57 -1.55 -14.07 -6.52
CA ASN A 57 -2.70 -13.22 -6.26
C ASN A 57 -2.83 -12.13 -7.32
N LYS A 58 -4.05 -11.96 -7.85
CA LYS A 58 -4.39 -10.81 -8.70
C LYS A 58 -4.48 -9.57 -7.84
N PHE A 59 -3.94 -8.45 -8.30
CA PHE A 59 -3.98 -7.22 -7.51
C PHE A 59 -4.10 -5.94 -8.32
N ILE A 60 -4.59 -4.92 -7.63
CA ILE A 60 -4.71 -3.53 -8.09
C ILE A 60 -4.08 -2.62 -7.05
N ILE A 61 -3.17 -1.75 -7.47
CA ILE A 61 -2.52 -0.73 -6.65
C ILE A 61 -2.92 0.64 -7.18
N ARG A 62 -3.53 1.48 -6.36
CA ARG A 62 -3.95 2.85 -6.74
C ARG A 62 -3.06 3.90 -6.08
N ASP A 63 -2.37 4.70 -6.90
CA ASP A 63 -1.81 5.98 -6.49
C ASP A 63 -2.94 7.01 -6.47
N THR A 64 -3.37 7.42 -5.27
CA THR A 64 -4.48 8.35 -5.08
C THR A 64 -4.13 9.81 -5.37
N ILE A 65 -2.85 10.14 -5.55
CA ILE A 65 -2.40 11.51 -5.86
C ILE A 65 -2.41 11.73 -7.37
N ARG A 66 -1.92 10.74 -8.13
CA ARG A 66 -1.80 10.82 -9.59
C ARG A 66 -2.96 10.17 -10.32
N GLU A 67 -3.83 9.44 -9.61
CA GLU A 67 -4.87 8.58 -10.18
C GLU A 67 -4.28 7.62 -11.22
N VAL A 68 -3.24 6.87 -10.81
CA VAL A 68 -2.56 5.86 -11.61
C VAL A 68 -2.73 4.49 -10.97
N TYR A 69 -2.92 3.46 -11.79
CA TYR A 69 -3.29 2.13 -11.36
C TYR A 69 -2.26 1.11 -11.84
N GLY A 70 -1.64 0.41 -10.90
CA GLY A 70 -0.85 -0.78 -11.14
C GLY A 70 -1.73 -2.01 -11.13
N LEU A 71 -1.78 -2.74 -12.23
CA LEU A 71 -2.64 -3.91 -12.41
C LEU A 71 -1.78 -5.15 -12.57
N TYR A 72 -2.16 -6.26 -11.94
CA TYR A 72 -1.57 -7.57 -12.15
C TYR A 72 -2.65 -8.65 -12.20
N ASN A 73 -2.68 -9.42 -13.28
CA ASN A 73 -3.71 -10.42 -13.55
C ASN A 73 -3.32 -11.86 -13.14
N GLY A 74 -2.14 -12.06 -12.55
CA GLY A 74 -1.58 -13.39 -12.25
C GLY A 74 -0.51 -13.87 -13.24
N SER A 75 -0.31 -13.16 -14.35
CA SER A 75 0.74 -13.46 -15.33
C SER A 75 1.50 -12.21 -15.79
N GLU A 76 0.76 -11.16 -16.11
CA GLU A 76 1.28 -9.89 -16.62
C GLU A 76 0.85 -8.74 -15.73
N TRP A 77 1.69 -7.71 -15.70
CA TRP A 77 1.38 -6.47 -15.03
C TRP A 77 1.48 -5.28 -15.97
N THR A 78 0.68 -4.26 -15.68
CA THR A 78 0.69 -3.00 -16.42
C THR A 78 0.42 -1.84 -15.48
N VAL A 79 0.78 -0.63 -15.90
CA VAL A 79 0.45 0.61 -15.19
C VAL A 79 -0.33 1.49 -16.16
N VAL A 80 -1.53 1.89 -15.74
CA VAL A 80 -2.47 2.65 -16.57
C VAL A 80 -2.95 3.89 -15.85
N PRO A 81 -3.27 4.98 -16.58
CA PRO A 81 -3.99 6.10 -15.99
C PRO A 81 -5.39 5.66 -15.52
N GLY A 82 -5.91 6.36 -14.52
CA GLY A 82 -7.22 6.12 -13.96
C GLY A 82 -8.33 6.33 -14.97
N THR A 83 -9.32 5.44 -14.92
CA THR A 83 -10.58 5.55 -15.65
C THR A 83 -11.72 5.52 -14.64
N PRO A 84 -12.92 6.04 -14.99
CA PRO A 84 -14.09 5.94 -14.11
C PRO A 84 -14.37 4.50 -13.65
N GLN A 85 -14.13 3.52 -14.51
CA GLN A 85 -14.31 2.09 -14.20
C GLN A 85 -13.30 1.58 -13.17
N LEU A 86 -12.06 2.10 -13.18
CA LEU A 86 -11.06 1.74 -12.17
C LEU A 86 -11.32 2.45 -10.84
N ALA A 87 -11.77 3.70 -10.90
CA ALA A 87 -12.15 4.45 -9.70
C ALA A 87 -13.32 3.77 -8.96
N SER A 88 -14.34 3.30 -9.68
CA SER A 88 -15.50 2.63 -9.09
C SER A 88 -15.15 1.35 -8.32
N VAL A 89 -14.04 0.68 -8.66
CA VAL A 89 -13.55 -0.49 -7.89
C VAL A 89 -13.27 -0.10 -6.43
N PHE A 90 -12.82 1.13 -6.19
CA PHE A 90 -12.46 1.63 -4.86
C PHE A 90 -13.61 2.35 -4.14
N GLU A 91 -14.69 2.70 -4.84
CA GLU A 91 -15.89 3.31 -4.25
C GLU A 91 -16.80 2.24 -3.61
N ASP A 92 -16.97 1.10 -4.28
CA ASP A 92 -17.84 0.00 -3.84
C ASP A 92 -17.03 -1.22 -3.36
N LEU A 93 -16.03 -0.99 -2.50
CA LEU A 93 -15.17 -2.06 -1.98
C LEU A 93 -15.96 -3.03 -1.09
N VAL A 94 -16.28 -4.20 -1.63
CA VAL A 94 -16.78 -5.33 -0.85
C VAL A 94 -15.61 -6.20 -0.42
N TYR A 95 -15.22 -6.09 0.85
CA TYR A 95 -14.16 -6.93 1.43
C TYR A 95 -14.62 -8.38 1.57
N SER A 96 -13.67 -9.31 1.49
CA SER A 96 -13.95 -10.71 1.83
C SER A 96 -14.19 -10.84 3.34
N GLU A 97 -15.01 -11.80 3.76
CA GLU A 97 -15.24 -12.07 5.19
C GLU A 97 -13.93 -12.36 5.93
N LYS A 98 -13.01 -13.07 5.27
CA LYS A 98 -11.68 -13.37 5.81
C LYS A 98 -10.86 -12.09 6.03
N GLU A 99 -10.90 -11.12 5.12
CA GLU A 99 -10.18 -9.84 5.30
C GLU A 99 -10.63 -9.12 6.57
N LEU A 100 -11.95 -9.09 6.83
CA LEU A 100 -12.50 -8.45 8.03
C LEU A 100 -11.98 -9.13 9.30
N VAL A 101 -11.98 -10.46 9.34
CA VAL A 101 -11.44 -11.24 10.46
C VAL A 101 -9.95 -10.97 10.65
N PHE A 102 -9.15 -10.97 9.58
CA PHE A 102 -7.71 -10.71 9.66
C PHE A 102 -7.40 -9.30 10.14
N ARG A 103 -8.21 -8.31 9.75
CA ARG A 103 -8.06 -6.93 10.21
C ARG A 103 -8.27 -6.83 11.72
N ASP A 104 -9.35 -7.43 12.23
CA ASP A 104 -9.66 -7.39 13.66
C ASP A 104 -8.58 -8.12 14.48
N LEU A 105 -8.13 -9.29 14.01
CA LEU A 105 -7.03 -10.02 14.63
C LEU A 105 -5.73 -9.21 14.66
N TRP A 106 -5.42 -8.50 13.58
CA TRP A 106 -4.23 -7.66 13.49
C TRP A 106 -4.29 -6.49 14.48
N GLN A 107 -5.44 -5.82 14.59
CA GLN A 107 -5.64 -4.74 15.56
C GLN A 107 -5.48 -5.25 17.00
N GLN A 108 -6.14 -6.36 17.34
CA GLN A 108 -6.00 -6.99 18.66
C GLN A 108 -4.56 -7.37 18.97
N TYR A 109 -3.86 -7.99 18.00
CA TYR A 109 -2.46 -8.34 18.15
C TYR A 109 -1.61 -7.10 18.41
N TYR A 110 -1.74 -6.07 17.57
CA TYR A 110 -0.96 -4.84 17.66
C TYR A 110 -1.15 -4.16 19.03
N ASP A 111 -2.39 -4.05 19.51
CA ASP A 111 -2.69 -3.44 20.80
C ASP A 111 -2.14 -4.27 21.96
N THR A 112 -2.27 -5.60 21.89
CA THR A 112 -1.83 -6.52 22.95
C THR A 112 -0.31 -6.54 23.12
N VAL A 113 0.45 -6.51 22.03
CA VAL A 113 1.92 -6.50 22.09
C VAL A 113 2.49 -5.10 22.35
N SER A 114 1.68 -4.06 22.21
CA SER A 114 2.11 -2.69 22.44
C SER A 114 2.41 -2.44 23.92
N ILE A 115 3.60 -1.93 24.21
CA ILE A 115 3.99 -1.56 25.57
C ILE A 115 3.85 -0.06 25.70
N ALA A 116 2.85 0.40 26.46
CA ALA A 116 2.52 1.82 26.59
C ALA A 116 3.72 2.69 26.99
N SER A 117 4.58 2.20 27.89
CA SER A 117 5.80 2.91 28.33
C SER A 117 6.89 3.02 27.27
N ARG A 118 6.83 2.22 26.18
CA ARG A 118 7.77 2.27 25.05
C ARG A 118 7.24 3.11 23.89
N ARG A 119 6.08 3.75 24.02
CA ARG A 119 5.49 4.57 22.96
C ARG A 119 6.37 5.79 22.67
N ASN A 120 6.98 5.83 21.49
CA ASN A 120 7.80 6.94 21.03
C ASN A 120 7.30 7.44 19.66
N GLU A 121 6.48 8.48 19.67
CA GLU A 121 5.85 9.00 18.46
C GLU A 121 6.86 9.67 17.51
N ARG A 122 7.92 10.29 18.06
CA ARG A 122 8.99 10.90 17.27
C ARG A 122 9.73 9.83 16.45
N GLN A 123 10.10 8.72 17.09
CA GLN A 123 10.73 7.61 16.37
C GLN A 123 9.77 6.99 15.36
N ARG A 124 8.51 6.75 15.74
CA ARG A 124 7.51 6.16 14.82
C ARG A 124 7.34 7.01 13.56
N THR A 125 7.25 8.33 13.70
CA THR A 125 7.10 9.26 12.58
C THR A 125 8.36 9.39 11.72
N GLN A 126 9.55 9.20 12.30
CA GLN A 126 10.82 9.19 11.58
C GLN A 126 10.97 7.94 10.70
N PHE A 127 10.55 6.76 11.19
CA PHE A 127 10.62 5.50 10.44
C PHE A 127 9.42 5.27 9.52
N MET A 128 8.24 5.74 9.90
CA MET A 128 7.00 5.60 9.15
C MET A 128 6.29 6.94 9.04
N PRO A 129 6.52 7.69 7.94
CA PRO A 129 5.87 8.97 7.70
C PRO A 129 4.34 8.89 7.86
N ARG A 130 3.75 9.91 8.51
CA ARG A 130 2.31 9.93 8.85
C ARG A 130 1.37 9.78 7.65
N ARG A 131 1.80 10.20 6.46
CA ARG A 131 1.00 10.10 5.24
C ARG A 131 0.58 8.66 4.89
N TYR A 132 1.35 7.66 5.34
CA TYR A 132 1.05 6.25 5.09
C TYR A 132 0.03 5.69 6.09
N TRP A 133 -0.15 6.35 7.23
CA TRP A 133 -0.92 5.81 8.34
C TRP A 133 -2.40 5.64 8.02
N LYS A 134 -2.96 6.50 7.16
CA LYS A 134 -4.36 6.43 6.73
C LYS A 134 -4.72 5.14 5.97
N TYR A 135 -3.72 4.39 5.49
CA TYR A 135 -3.92 3.10 4.80
C TYR A 135 -3.65 1.89 5.70
N LEU A 136 -3.17 2.12 6.92
CA LEU A 136 -2.83 1.08 7.88
C LEU A 136 -4.00 0.78 8.81
N THR A 137 -4.16 -0.49 9.14
CA THR A 137 -5.30 -0.98 9.93
C THR A 137 -5.12 -0.76 11.44
N GLU A 138 -3.88 -0.70 11.90
CA GLU A 138 -3.48 -0.54 13.30
C GLU A 138 -3.42 0.91 13.77
N ILE A 139 -3.63 1.88 12.87
CA ILE A 139 -3.64 3.30 13.20
C ILE A 139 -5.03 3.83 12.93
N VAL A 140 -5.87 3.78 13.96
CA VAL A 140 -7.10 4.57 13.98
C VAL A 140 -6.68 6.02 14.26
N ILE A 141 -6.87 6.90 13.27
CA ILE A 141 -6.61 8.35 13.38
C ILE A 141 -7.85 9.02 13.95
#